data_AF-A0A1S6HAW0-F1
#
_entry.id   AF-A0A1S6HAW0-F1
#
_cell.length_a   1.000
_cell.length_b   1.000
_cell.length_c   1.000
_cell.angle_alpha   90.00
_cell.angle_beta   90.00
_cell.angle_gamma   90.00
#
_symmetry.space_group_name_H-M   'P 1'
#
loop_
_entity.id
_entity.type
_entity.pdbx_description
1 polymer ?
#
loop_
_entity_poly.entity_id
_entity_poly.type
_entity_poly.pdbx_seq_one_letter_code
_entity_poly.pdbx_strand_id
1 'polypeptide(L)'
;MSLEKITKQGKLVDVFPLFDRSTIQHSDEIQVDRFTEIDVKENDAVLPNQWFWTADFPMYMMENKEAVLYMGRNKDNLVFDNIVEATTQLREKNNYFINDRKNIDSVVNSDTTLKVVLSDLNLKKLDGEWSYFEISTEKYDKLNTSQRTLAERVHGKGQAFKNSMNMLHKAGKSITRIYVLNPDYVKKNVPENGAIARASALNGFFSNSYFGAGSRNVDNDSGRLRGVPLKARSADVQKIDEYDDALKLITGNPKEALSRIQKNPAYATGLNSLVGSYIKSKA
;
A
#
# COMPACT_ATOMS: atom_id res chain seq x y z
N MET A 1 -14.90 10.83 -19.34
CA MET A 1 -13.49 10.54 -19.67
C MET A 1 -12.88 9.83 -18.47
N SER A 2 -12.42 8.58 -18.60
CA SER A 2 -11.64 7.93 -17.55
C SER A 2 -10.26 8.59 -17.49
N LEU A 3 -9.83 9.02 -16.32
CA LEU A 3 -8.48 9.58 -16.14
C LEU A 3 -7.44 8.48 -16.37
N GLU A 4 -6.36 8.81 -17.07
CA GLU A 4 -5.29 7.87 -17.40
C GLU A 4 -4.50 7.48 -16.14
N LYS A 5 -4.31 6.17 -15.93
CA LYS A 5 -3.47 5.64 -14.85
C LYS A 5 -2.03 5.53 -15.34
N ILE A 6 -1.08 6.00 -14.54
CA ILE A 6 0.35 5.87 -14.83
C ILE A 6 1.05 5.07 -13.73
N THR A 7 2.24 4.57 -14.06
CA THR A 7 3.14 3.92 -13.09
C THR A 7 4.33 4.84 -12.81
N LYS A 8 4.68 5.01 -11.53
CA LYS A 8 5.92 5.70 -11.12
C LYS A 8 6.76 4.78 -10.24
N GLN A 9 8.05 4.72 -10.55
CA GLN A 9 9.04 3.93 -9.83
C GLN A 9 9.76 4.79 -8.79
N GLY A 10 10.02 4.22 -7.61
CA GLY A 10 10.76 4.83 -6.51
C GLY A 10 10.31 4.31 -5.14
N LYS A 11 10.93 4.86 -4.10
CA LYS A 11 10.56 4.60 -2.70
C LYS A 11 9.13 5.02 -2.46
N LEU A 12 8.42 4.28 -1.60
CA LEU A 12 6.99 4.50 -1.36
C LEU A 12 6.70 5.95 -0.93
N VAL A 13 7.53 6.51 -0.04
CA VAL A 13 7.40 7.90 0.45
C VAL A 13 7.61 8.96 -0.63
N ASP A 14 8.40 8.66 -1.66
CA ASP A 14 8.72 9.59 -2.74
C ASP A 14 7.67 9.55 -3.86
N VAL A 15 7.13 8.35 -4.16
CA VAL A 15 6.15 8.18 -5.25
C VAL A 15 4.71 8.40 -4.81
N PHE A 16 4.36 8.10 -3.56
CA PHE A 16 2.98 8.26 -3.05
C PHE A 16 2.42 9.68 -3.25
N PRO A 17 3.16 10.77 -2.95
CA PRO A 17 2.67 12.14 -3.11
C PRO A 17 2.39 12.56 -4.55
N LEU A 18 2.74 11.74 -5.55
CA LEU A 18 2.55 12.05 -6.97
C LEU A 18 1.17 11.64 -7.50
N PHE A 19 0.38 10.89 -6.72
CA PHE A 19 -0.88 10.29 -7.16
C PHE A 19 -2.08 10.82 -6.38
N ASP A 20 -3.23 10.91 -7.06
CA ASP A 20 -4.49 11.05 -6.34
C ASP A 20 -4.69 9.79 -5.51
N ARG A 21 -4.63 9.95 -4.19
CA ARG A 21 -4.70 8.85 -3.23
C ARG A 21 -5.84 7.90 -3.57
N SER A 22 -7.04 8.42 -3.85
CA SER A 22 -8.24 7.60 -4.08
C SER A 22 -8.15 6.67 -5.30
N THR A 23 -7.18 6.92 -6.17
CA THR A 23 -6.98 6.19 -7.43
C THR A 23 -5.77 5.24 -7.40
N ILE A 24 -4.99 5.26 -6.33
CA ILE A 24 -3.87 4.32 -6.14
C ILE A 24 -4.46 2.91 -6.03
N GLN A 25 -3.97 2.01 -6.88
CA GLN A 25 -4.59 0.71 -7.07
C GLN A 25 -4.24 -0.29 -5.97
N HIS A 26 -5.23 -1.12 -5.67
CA HIS A 26 -5.08 -2.35 -4.90
C HIS A 26 -4.52 -3.47 -5.76
N SER A 27 -4.10 -4.55 -5.13
CA SER A 27 -3.56 -5.73 -5.81
C SER A 27 -4.54 -6.31 -6.84
N ASP A 28 -5.81 -6.42 -6.51
CA ASP A 28 -6.83 -6.98 -7.40
C ASP A 28 -7.06 -6.10 -8.64
N GLU A 29 -7.00 -4.78 -8.48
CA GLU A 29 -7.12 -3.84 -9.59
C GLU A 29 -5.90 -3.87 -10.51
N ILE A 30 -4.69 -4.06 -9.97
CA ILE A 30 -3.47 -4.22 -10.77
C ILE A 30 -3.51 -5.54 -11.55
N GLN A 31 -4.00 -6.62 -10.93
CA GLN A 31 -4.17 -7.90 -11.63
C GLN A 31 -5.13 -7.78 -12.81
N VAL A 32 -6.20 -6.99 -12.67
CA VAL A 32 -7.14 -6.71 -13.76
C VAL A 32 -6.44 -5.97 -14.91
N ASP A 33 -5.67 -4.93 -14.61
CA ASP A 33 -4.93 -4.18 -15.64
C ASP A 33 -3.87 -5.07 -16.32
N ARG A 34 -3.27 -6.04 -15.60
CA ARG A 34 -2.32 -6.99 -16.20
C ARG A 34 -2.96 -7.92 -17.22
N PHE A 35 -4.27 -8.22 -17.11
CA PHE A 35 -4.97 -9.08 -18.08
C PHE A 35 -4.92 -8.53 -19.50
N THR A 36 -4.99 -7.21 -19.64
CA THR A 36 -5.09 -6.57 -20.96
C THR A 36 -3.76 -6.49 -21.70
N GLU A 37 -2.66 -6.94 -21.08
CA GLU A 37 -1.30 -6.82 -21.62
C GLU A 37 -0.57 -8.18 -21.78
N ILE A 38 -1.26 -9.32 -21.63
CA ILE A 38 -0.64 -10.67 -21.67
C ILE A 38 -0.03 -11.03 -23.04
N ASP A 39 -0.46 -10.40 -24.14
CA ASP A 39 0.11 -10.65 -25.48
C ASP A 39 1.53 -10.07 -25.67
N VAL A 40 2.10 -9.43 -24.65
CA VAL A 40 3.35 -8.69 -24.78
C VAL A 40 4.53 -9.51 -24.23
N LYS A 41 5.49 -9.76 -25.14
CA LYS A 41 6.78 -10.45 -24.98
C LYS A 41 7.42 -10.31 -23.59
N GLU A 42 8.16 -11.35 -23.18
CA GLU A 42 9.04 -11.39 -22.00
C GLU A 42 10.00 -10.18 -21.92
N ASN A 43 9.54 -9.09 -21.34
CA ASN A 43 10.33 -7.90 -21.04
C ASN A 43 9.93 -7.40 -19.66
N ASP A 44 10.91 -7.13 -18.80
CA ASP A 44 10.68 -6.61 -17.43
C ASP A 44 9.91 -5.27 -17.41
N ALA A 45 9.92 -4.53 -18.53
CA ALA A 45 9.24 -3.25 -18.64
C ALA A 45 7.71 -3.34 -18.77
N VAL A 46 7.13 -4.50 -19.11
CA VAL A 46 5.67 -4.64 -19.27
C VAL A 46 4.96 -4.80 -17.92
N LEU A 47 3.73 -4.30 -17.81
CA LEU A 47 2.97 -4.27 -16.56
C LEU A 47 2.90 -5.63 -15.82
N PRO A 48 2.77 -6.79 -16.50
CA PRO A 48 2.77 -8.10 -15.84
C PRO A 48 4.05 -8.44 -15.07
N ASN A 49 5.20 -7.89 -15.46
CA ASN A 49 6.51 -8.23 -14.88
C ASN A 49 6.97 -7.24 -13.79
N GLN A 50 6.26 -6.13 -13.61
CA GLN A 50 6.59 -5.11 -12.63
C GLN A 50 6.13 -5.49 -11.22
N TRP A 51 6.95 -5.18 -10.20
CA TRP A 51 6.57 -5.24 -8.79
C TRP A 51 5.97 -3.90 -8.32
N PHE A 52 4.89 -3.97 -7.54
CA PHE A 52 4.10 -2.82 -7.09
C PHE A 52 3.93 -2.80 -5.58
N TRP A 53 4.02 -1.62 -4.99
CA TRP A 53 3.29 -1.27 -3.77
C TRP A 53 1.80 -1.21 -4.08
N THR A 54 0.95 -1.63 -3.14
CA THR A 54 -0.50 -1.64 -3.35
C THR A 54 -1.22 -0.77 -2.32
N ALA A 55 -2.42 -0.31 -2.65
CA ALA A 55 -3.26 0.46 -1.73
C ALA A 55 -3.90 -0.38 -0.62
N ASP A 56 -3.79 -1.71 -0.68
CA ASP A 56 -4.25 -2.60 0.37
C ASP A 56 -3.53 -2.31 1.70
N PHE A 57 -4.26 -2.38 2.81
CA PHE A 57 -3.72 -2.04 4.12
C PHE A 57 -3.75 -3.23 5.08
N PRO A 58 -2.63 -3.96 5.23
CA PRO A 58 -2.54 -5.04 6.19
C PRO A 58 -2.19 -4.49 7.59
N MET A 59 -3.18 -4.54 8.48
CA MET A 59 -3.04 -4.24 9.91
C MET A 59 -3.25 -5.52 10.72
N TYR A 60 -2.41 -5.75 11.72
CA TYR A 60 -2.42 -6.94 12.55
C TYR A 60 -2.69 -6.59 14.00
N MET A 61 -3.52 -7.40 14.63
CA MET A 61 -3.98 -7.24 16.01
C MET A 61 -4.00 -8.58 16.74
N MET A 62 -3.97 -8.52 18.06
CA MET A 62 -4.31 -9.66 18.91
C MET A 62 -5.77 -9.52 19.38
N GLU A 63 -6.58 -10.56 19.16
CA GLU A 63 -7.96 -10.63 19.64
C GLU A 63 -8.23 -12.00 20.25
N ASN A 64 -8.70 -12.03 21.51
CA ASN A 64 -8.97 -13.29 22.21
C ASN A 64 -7.81 -14.31 22.13
N LYS A 65 -6.56 -13.82 22.18
CA LYS A 65 -5.30 -14.57 22.04
C LYS A 65 -4.99 -15.09 20.62
N GLU A 66 -5.83 -14.78 19.63
CA GLU A 66 -5.59 -15.08 18.22
C GLU A 66 -4.94 -13.89 17.50
N ALA A 67 -4.06 -14.19 16.53
CA ALA A 67 -3.52 -13.19 15.63
C ALA A 67 -4.49 -12.96 14.47
N VAL A 68 -4.89 -11.71 14.26
CA VAL A 68 -5.90 -11.31 13.28
C VAL A 68 -5.29 -10.31 12.29
N LEU A 69 -5.53 -10.54 11.00
CA LEU A 69 -5.28 -9.59 9.92
C LEU A 69 -6.57 -8.83 9.60
N TYR A 70 -6.50 -7.51 9.67
CA TYR A 70 -7.45 -6.58 9.10
C TYR A 70 -6.86 -6.03 7.80
N MET A 71 -7.50 -6.37 6.69
CA MET A 71 -7.11 -5.99 5.35
C MET A 71 -7.99 -4.84 4.87
N GLY A 72 -7.57 -3.61 5.14
CA GLY A 72 -8.24 -2.37 4.73
C GLY A 72 -8.08 -2.06 3.23
N ARG A 73 -8.87 -1.12 2.73
CA ARG A 73 -8.69 -0.51 1.39
C ARG A 73 -7.97 0.83 1.53
N ASN A 74 -7.78 1.52 0.40
CA ASN A 74 -7.13 2.80 0.28
C ASN A 74 -7.54 3.86 1.34
N LYS A 75 -8.85 4.01 1.57
CA LYS A 75 -9.39 4.96 2.55
C LYS A 75 -9.03 4.61 4.01
N ASP A 76 -8.73 3.32 4.26
CA ASP A 76 -8.38 2.79 5.58
C ASP A 76 -6.85 2.69 5.75
N ASN A 77 -6.06 3.06 4.73
CA ASN A 77 -4.62 2.83 4.71
C ASN A 77 -3.86 3.86 5.55
N LEU A 78 -3.66 3.53 6.83
CA LEU A 78 -2.96 4.40 7.79
C LEU A 78 -1.47 4.60 7.47
N VAL A 79 -0.84 3.71 6.68
CA VAL A 79 0.51 3.97 6.15
C VAL A 79 0.47 5.16 5.20
N PHE A 80 -0.55 5.27 4.35
CA PHE A 80 -0.71 6.42 3.45
C PHE A 80 -1.09 7.70 4.21
N ASP A 81 -1.93 7.60 5.24
CA ASP A 81 -2.25 8.76 6.11
C ASP A 81 -1.01 9.34 6.81
N ASN A 82 -0.04 8.48 7.15
CA ASN A 82 1.13 8.85 7.93
C ASN A 82 2.43 8.52 7.19
N ILE A 83 2.47 8.76 5.86
CA ILE A 83 3.48 8.21 4.95
C ILE A 83 4.94 8.39 5.42
N VAL A 84 5.31 9.55 5.96
CA VAL A 84 6.67 9.83 6.43
C VAL A 84 7.00 9.03 7.69
N GLU A 85 6.11 9.08 8.69
CA GLU A 85 6.32 8.38 9.96
C GLU A 85 6.26 6.87 9.76
N ALA A 86 5.23 6.38 9.07
CA ALA A 86 5.02 4.96 8.83
C ALA A 86 6.19 4.35 8.06
N THR A 87 6.69 5.00 7.00
CA THR A 87 7.84 4.46 6.25
C THR A 87 9.14 4.51 7.05
N THR A 88 9.33 5.50 7.92
CA THR A 88 10.45 5.54 8.87
C THR A 88 10.39 4.37 9.84
N GLN A 89 9.24 4.14 10.49
CA GLN A 89 9.07 3.02 11.42
C GLN A 89 9.22 1.66 10.73
N LEU A 90 8.70 1.49 9.51
CA LEU A 90 8.85 0.25 8.75
C LEU A 90 10.32 -0.09 8.46
N ARG A 91 11.15 0.92 8.18
CA ARG A 91 12.60 0.71 7.95
C ARG A 91 13.37 0.45 9.23
N GLU A 92 13.09 1.20 10.28
CA GLU A 92 13.90 1.20 11.51
C GLU A 92 13.46 0.14 12.52
N LYS A 93 12.16 -0.13 12.58
CA LYS A 93 11.53 -1.00 13.59
C LYS A 93 10.82 -2.20 12.98
N ASN A 94 10.92 -2.36 11.67
CA ASN A 94 10.23 -3.36 10.85
C ASN A 94 8.71 -3.13 10.75
N ASN A 95 8.02 -2.65 11.78
CA ASN A 95 6.57 -2.43 11.80
C ASN A 95 6.22 -0.94 11.91
N TYR A 96 5.08 -0.55 11.36
CA TYR A 96 4.40 0.69 11.75
C TYR A 96 3.51 0.39 12.97
N PHE A 97 3.81 0.98 14.12
CA PHE A 97 3.07 0.77 15.36
C PHE A 97 1.94 1.80 15.47
N ILE A 98 0.71 1.31 15.61
CA ILE A 98 -0.49 2.14 15.74
C ILE A 98 -1.01 1.98 17.16
N ASN A 99 -0.88 3.04 17.95
CA ASN A 99 -1.32 3.08 19.36
C ASN A 99 -2.58 3.94 19.55
N ASP A 100 -2.95 4.76 18.56
CA ASP A 100 -4.19 5.53 18.63
C ASP A 100 -5.38 4.60 18.36
N ARG A 101 -6.17 4.36 19.41
CA ARG A 101 -7.33 3.49 19.36
C ARG A 101 -8.37 3.96 18.33
N LYS A 102 -8.52 5.27 18.11
CA LYS A 102 -9.47 5.79 17.11
C LYS A 102 -9.07 5.40 15.69
N ASN A 103 -7.77 5.39 15.38
CA ASN A 103 -7.27 4.96 14.08
C ASN A 103 -7.41 3.43 13.90
N ILE A 104 -7.21 2.65 14.96
CA ILE A 104 -7.46 1.20 14.90
C ILE A 104 -8.95 0.93 14.65
N ASP A 105 -9.82 1.57 15.43
CA ASP A 105 -11.26 1.37 15.35
C ASP A 105 -11.84 1.84 14.01
N SER A 106 -11.27 2.88 13.39
CA SER A 106 -11.71 3.31 12.06
C SER A 106 -11.46 2.24 11.00
N VAL A 107 -10.33 1.53 11.08
CA VAL A 107 -10.00 0.43 10.16
C VAL A 107 -10.85 -0.80 10.47
N VAL A 108 -10.95 -1.19 11.75
CA VAL A 108 -11.69 -2.38 12.20
C VAL A 108 -13.18 -2.28 11.86
N ASN A 109 -13.79 -1.09 12.02
CA ASN A 109 -15.21 -0.87 11.79
C ASN A 109 -15.54 -0.43 10.36
N SER A 110 -14.54 -0.34 9.47
CA SER A 110 -14.77 0.02 8.07
C SER A 110 -15.47 -1.10 7.31
N ASP A 111 -16.50 -0.74 6.55
CA ASP A 111 -17.28 -1.63 5.68
C ASP A 111 -16.45 -2.29 4.56
N THR A 112 -15.28 -1.72 4.24
CA THR A 112 -14.38 -2.25 3.21
C THR A 112 -13.23 -3.10 3.75
N THR A 113 -13.10 -3.21 5.07
CA THR A 113 -12.05 -3.99 5.73
C THR A 113 -12.45 -5.46 5.81
N LEU A 114 -11.56 -6.33 5.33
CA LEU A 114 -11.70 -7.78 5.52
C LEU A 114 -10.96 -8.21 6.78
N LYS A 115 -11.67 -8.84 7.72
CA LYS A 115 -11.09 -9.50 8.90
C LYS A 115 -10.75 -10.95 8.60
N VAL A 116 -9.55 -11.38 8.97
CA VAL A 116 -9.06 -12.76 8.77
C VAL A 116 -8.32 -13.22 10.02
N VAL A 117 -8.75 -14.32 10.64
CA VAL A 117 -7.99 -14.98 11.70
C VAL A 117 -6.87 -15.79 11.04
N LEU A 118 -5.62 -15.57 11.45
CA LEU A 118 -4.47 -16.16 10.74
C LEU A 118 -4.38 -17.69 10.89
N SER A 119 -4.89 -18.25 12.00
CA SER A 119 -4.94 -19.70 12.23
C SER A 119 -5.86 -20.41 11.22
N ASP A 120 -6.90 -19.74 10.71
CA ASP A 120 -7.82 -20.29 9.70
C ASP A 120 -7.18 -20.44 8.30
N LEU A 121 -6.02 -19.82 8.08
CA LEU A 121 -5.35 -19.79 6.77
C LEU A 121 -4.48 -21.02 6.48
N ASN A 122 -4.34 -21.98 7.41
CA ASN A 122 -3.49 -23.16 7.26
C ASN A 122 -2.08 -22.81 6.73
N LEU A 123 -1.45 -21.83 7.36
CA LEU A 123 -0.22 -21.22 6.86
C LEU A 123 0.98 -22.18 6.95
N LYS A 124 1.82 -22.14 5.91
CA LYS A 124 3.19 -22.66 5.92
C LYS A 124 4.11 -21.59 6.47
N LYS A 125 4.97 -21.97 7.44
CA LYS A 125 6.01 -21.08 7.97
C LYS A 125 7.12 -20.92 6.93
N LEU A 126 7.49 -19.68 6.62
CA LEU A 126 8.70 -19.39 5.85
C LEU A 126 9.88 -19.21 6.80
N ASP A 127 9.72 -18.30 7.77
CA ASP A 127 10.73 -17.97 8.77
C ASP A 127 10.08 -17.43 10.06
N GLY A 128 10.86 -16.73 10.90
CA GLY A 128 10.38 -16.15 12.15
C GLY A 128 9.48 -14.92 12.00
N GLU A 129 9.44 -14.28 10.84
CA GLU A 129 8.65 -13.08 10.52
C GLU A 129 7.47 -13.42 9.60
N TRP A 130 7.65 -14.39 8.70
CA TRP A 130 6.75 -14.62 7.56
C TRP A 130 6.16 -16.02 7.53
N SER A 131 4.90 -16.06 7.12
CA SER A 131 4.18 -17.28 6.77
C SER A 131 3.36 -17.05 5.49
N TYR A 132 2.93 -18.12 4.83
CA TYR A 132 2.16 -18.01 3.59
C TYR A 132 1.22 -19.19 3.39
N PHE A 133 0.24 -19.04 2.52
CA PHE A 133 -0.42 -20.19 1.89
C PHE A 133 -0.24 -20.13 0.37
N GLU A 134 -0.37 -21.29 -0.26
CA GLU A 134 -0.22 -21.46 -1.70
C GLU A 134 -1.57 -21.54 -2.37
N ILE A 135 -1.63 -20.95 -3.57
CA ILE A 135 -2.79 -21.02 -4.45
C ILE A 135 -2.32 -21.71 -5.72
N SER A 136 -2.84 -22.91 -5.97
CA SER A 136 -2.67 -23.56 -7.28
C SER A 136 -3.47 -22.81 -8.32
N THR A 137 -2.83 -22.44 -9.44
CA THR A 137 -3.50 -21.71 -10.53
C THR A 137 -4.49 -22.57 -11.32
N GLU A 138 -4.41 -23.90 -11.17
CA GLU A 138 -5.36 -24.87 -11.74
C GLU A 138 -6.38 -25.39 -10.71
N LYS A 139 -5.92 -25.63 -9.47
CA LYS A 139 -6.71 -26.33 -8.43
C LYS A 139 -7.07 -25.40 -7.27
N TYR A 140 -7.39 -24.15 -7.56
CA TYR A 140 -7.72 -23.12 -6.56
C TYR A 140 -9.05 -23.37 -5.83
N ASP A 141 -9.87 -24.33 -6.28
CA ASP A 141 -11.08 -24.76 -5.56
C ASP A 141 -10.75 -25.60 -4.31
N LYS A 142 -9.48 -25.95 -4.08
CA LYS A 142 -9.01 -26.61 -2.85
C LYS A 142 -8.75 -25.65 -1.69
N LEU A 143 -8.82 -24.35 -1.91
CA LEU A 143 -8.67 -23.37 -0.83
C LEU A 143 -9.82 -23.51 0.17
N ASN A 144 -9.51 -23.43 1.46
CA ASN A 144 -10.56 -23.31 2.47
C ASN A 144 -11.26 -21.93 2.39
N THR A 145 -12.37 -21.75 3.10
CA THR A 145 -13.17 -20.52 3.04
C THR A 145 -12.36 -19.24 3.34
N SER A 146 -11.53 -19.25 4.39
CA SER A 146 -10.73 -18.08 4.79
C SER A 146 -9.63 -17.77 3.78
N GLN A 147 -8.94 -18.81 3.29
CA GLN A 147 -7.95 -18.70 2.20
C GLN A 147 -8.58 -18.15 0.93
N ARG A 148 -9.76 -18.67 0.53
CA ARG A 148 -10.47 -18.22 -0.66
C ARG A 148 -10.89 -16.76 -0.53
N THR A 149 -11.39 -16.36 0.63
CA THR A 149 -11.82 -14.98 0.89
C THR A 149 -10.66 -14.00 0.76
N LEU A 150 -9.50 -14.32 1.37
CA LEU A 150 -8.30 -13.49 1.24
C LEU A 150 -7.69 -13.53 -0.17
N ALA A 151 -7.73 -14.69 -0.84
CA ALA A 151 -7.28 -14.83 -2.21
C ALA A 151 -8.10 -13.97 -3.18
N GLU A 152 -9.42 -13.95 -3.03
CA GLU A 152 -10.31 -13.09 -3.82
C GLU A 152 -10.14 -11.60 -3.51
N ARG A 153 -9.77 -11.25 -2.27
CA ARG A 153 -9.40 -9.87 -1.92
C ARG A 153 -8.16 -9.39 -2.67
N VAL A 154 -7.20 -10.28 -2.90
CA VAL A 154 -5.89 -9.95 -3.49
C VAL A 154 -5.88 -10.09 -5.02
N HIS A 155 -6.59 -11.08 -5.55
CA HIS A 155 -6.56 -11.43 -6.98
C HIS A 155 -7.90 -11.15 -7.70
N GLY A 156 -8.80 -10.42 -7.06
CA GLY A 156 -10.12 -10.07 -7.59
C GLY A 156 -11.19 -11.08 -7.20
N LYS A 157 -12.45 -10.63 -7.13
CA LYS A 157 -13.59 -11.43 -6.64
C LYS A 157 -14.27 -12.24 -7.75
N GLY A 158 -14.76 -13.44 -7.43
CA GLY A 158 -15.58 -14.24 -8.34
C GLY A 158 -14.92 -14.53 -9.69
N GLN A 159 -15.48 -14.03 -10.79
CA GLN A 159 -14.92 -14.26 -12.13
C GLN A 159 -13.55 -13.60 -12.32
N ALA A 160 -13.29 -12.45 -11.69
CA ALA A 160 -11.98 -11.80 -11.75
C ALA A 160 -10.89 -12.68 -11.11
N PHE A 161 -11.20 -13.39 -10.02
CA PHE A 161 -10.31 -14.39 -9.41
C PHE A 161 -9.92 -15.48 -10.41
N LYS A 162 -10.93 -16.07 -11.07
CA LYS A 162 -10.73 -17.15 -12.05
C LYS A 162 -9.89 -16.68 -13.22
N ASN A 163 -10.13 -15.45 -13.68
CA ASN A 163 -9.32 -14.82 -14.73
C ASN A 163 -7.87 -14.63 -14.27
N SER A 164 -7.64 -14.20 -13.02
CA SER A 164 -6.30 -14.08 -12.40
C SER A 164 -5.56 -15.41 -12.42
N MET A 165 -6.20 -16.47 -11.95
CA MET A 165 -5.58 -17.79 -11.89
C MET A 165 -5.30 -18.36 -13.30
N ASN A 166 -6.25 -18.21 -14.23
CA ASN A 166 -6.08 -18.63 -15.62
C ASN A 166 -4.94 -17.89 -16.32
N MET A 167 -4.81 -16.57 -16.11
CA MET A 167 -3.71 -15.77 -16.62
C MET A 167 -2.37 -16.28 -16.12
N LEU A 168 -2.22 -16.48 -14.80
CA LEU A 168 -0.98 -16.97 -14.22
C LEU A 168 -0.64 -18.36 -14.74
N HIS A 169 -1.64 -19.23 -14.87
CA HIS A 169 -1.47 -20.55 -15.47
C HIS A 169 -0.97 -20.48 -16.92
N LYS A 170 -1.59 -19.66 -17.77
CA LYS A 170 -1.16 -19.42 -19.16
C LYS A 170 0.26 -18.85 -19.25
N ALA A 171 0.67 -18.05 -18.27
CA ALA A 171 2.03 -17.54 -18.14
C ALA A 171 3.02 -18.58 -17.55
N GLY A 172 2.64 -19.86 -17.48
CA GLY A 172 3.49 -20.96 -16.99
C GLY A 172 3.66 -20.99 -15.47
N LYS A 173 2.84 -20.27 -14.71
CA LYS A 173 2.90 -20.24 -13.24
C LYS A 173 1.87 -21.20 -12.67
N SER A 174 2.33 -22.29 -12.06
CA SER A 174 1.46 -23.32 -11.47
C SER A 174 0.98 -22.98 -10.05
N ILE A 175 1.72 -22.11 -9.35
CA ILE A 175 1.46 -21.72 -7.96
C ILE A 175 1.72 -20.21 -7.82
N THR A 176 0.83 -19.52 -7.10
CA THR A 176 1.11 -18.22 -6.50
C THR A 176 0.93 -18.28 -4.97
N ARG A 177 1.30 -17.22 -4.26
CA ARG A 177 1.32 -17.20 -2.79
C ARG A 177 0.77 -15.90 -2.24
N ILE A 178 0.17 -15.99 -1.06
CA ILE A 178 -0.14 -14.85 -0.22
C ILE A 178 0.70 -14.97 1.05
N TYR A 179 1.65 -14.06 1.21
CA TYR A 179 2.49 -13.93 2.38
C TYR A 179 1.84 -12.99 3.39
N VAL A 180 1.82 -13.39 4.65
CA VAL A 180 1.35 -12.62 5.81
C VAL A 180 2.41 -12.67 6.91
N LEU A 181 2.28 -11.83 7.93
CA LEU A 181 3.10 -11.99 9.11
C LEU A 181 2.78 -13.32 9.81
N ASN A 182 3.81 -13.98 10.31
CA ASN A 182 3.67 -15.20 11.09
C ASN A 182 2.84 -14.91 12.36
N PRO A 183 1.85 -15.74 12.73
CA PRO A 183 1.07 -15.55 13.96
C PRO A 183 1.92 -15.38 15.23
N ASP A 184 3.02 -16.13 15.36
CA ASP A 184 3.95 -16.00 16.49
C ASP A 184 4.66 -14.65 16.49
N TYR A 185 4.98 -14.14 15.31
CA TYR A 185 5.56 -12.81 15.14
C TYR A 185 4.56 -11.73 15.55
N VAL A 186 3.31 -11.84 15.10
CA VAL A 186 2.24 -10.89 15.47
C VAL A 186 2.07 -10.88 16.99
N LYS A 187 1.93 -12.06 17.61
CA LYS A 187 1.79 -12.20 19.06
C LYS A 187 2.93 -11.59 19.86
N LYS A 188 4.16 -11.67 19.35
CA LYS A 188 5.34 -11.12 20.01
C LYS A 188 5.46 -9.59 19.86
N ASN A 189 4.99 -9.02 18.75
CA ASN A 189 5.30 -7.63 18.37
C ASN A 189 4.10 -6.67 18.49
N VAL A 190 2.86 -7.16 18.53
CA VAL A 190 1.70 -6.31 18.75
C VAL A 190 1.71 -5.77 20.18
N PRO A 191 1.68 -4.43 20.38
CA PRO A 191 1.61 -3.85 21.72
C PRO A 191 0.23 -4.11 22.36
N GLU A 192 0.18 -4.07 23.70
CA GLU A 192 -1.07 -4.17 24.42
C GLU A 192 -2.06 -3.08 23.96
N ASN A 193 -3.28 -3.48 23.61
CA ASN A 193 -4.35 -2.61 23.08
C ASN A 193 -4.03 -1.86 21.76
N GLY A 194 -2.90 -2.14 21.11
CA GLY A 194 -2.52 -1.51 19.84
C GLY A 194 -2.54 -2.47 18.66
N ALA A 195 -1.94 -2.01 17.56
CA ALA A 195 -1.80 -2.77 16.33
C ALA A 195 -0.43 -2.54 15.69
N ILE A 196 -0.03 -3.46 14.82
CA ILE A 196 1.10 -3.26 13.91
C ILE A 196 0.60 -3.31 12.47
N ALA A 197 1.15 -2.46 11.61
CA ALA A 197 0.83 -2.47 10.19
C ALA A 197 2.11 -2.58 9.35
N ARG A 198 1.92 -2.99 8.11
CA ARG A 198 2.95 -3.10 7.09
C ARG A 198 2.46 -2.51 5.78
N ALA A 199 3.39 -2.19 4.88
CA ALA A 199 3.00 -1.95 3.49
C ALA A 199 2.60 -3.28 2.83
N SER A 200 1.83 -3.19 1.75
CA SER A 200 1.46 -4.32 0.91
C SER A 200 2.16 -4.23 -0.45
N ALA A 201 2.43 -5.38 -1.05
CA ALA A 201 3.05 -5.41 -2.37
C ALA A 201 2.59 -6.59 -3.22
N LEU A 202 2.52 -6.38 -4.53
CA LEU A 202 2.21 -7.37 -5.55
C LEU A 202 3.40 -7.56 -6.48
N ASN A 203 3.90 -8.79 -6.57
CA ASN A 203 5.01 -9.12 -7.45
C ASN A 203 4.59 -9.28 -8.92
N GLY A 204 5.59 -9.16 -9.80
CA GLY A 204 5.44 -9.49 -11.21
C GLY A 204 5.45 -11.01 -11.45
N PHE A 205 5.24 -11.40 -12.70
CA PHE A 205 5.12 -12.82 -13.09
C PHE A 205 6.42 -13.61 -12.93
N PHE A 206 7.59 -12.97 -13.08
CA PHE A 206 8.88 -13.61 -12.81
C PHE A 206 8.98 -14.14 -11.38
N SER A 207 8.29 -13.50 -10.44
CA SER A 207 8.18 -13.92 -9.05
C SER A 207 6.81 -14.51 -8.75
N ASN A 208 6.20 -15.22 -9.70
CA ASN A 208 4.91 -15.92 -9.55
C ASN A 208 3.74 -15.04 -9.11
N SER A 209 3.83 -13.72 -9.28
CA SER A 209 2.80 -12.77 -8.89
C SER A 209 2.34 -12.89 -7.43
N TYR A 210 3.21 -13.30 -6.51
CA TYR A 210 2.80 -13.43 -5.11
C TYR A 210 2.49 -12.07 -4.49
N PHE A 211 1.57 -12.07 -3.54
CA PHE A 211 1.20 -10.91 -2.76
C PHE A 211 1.84 -10.96 -1.38
N GLY A 212 2.36 -9.83 -0.90
CA GLY A 212 2.92 -9.67 0.43
C GLY A 212 2.11 -8.69 1.26
N ALA A 213 1.52 -9.18 2.35
CA ALA A 213 0.79 -8.41 3.35
C ALA A 213 1.69 -8.01 4.54
N GLY A 214 2.99 -7.79 4.34
CA GLY A 214 3.92 -7.56 5.46
C GLY A 214 5.14 -6.70 5.14
N SER A 215 5.15 -6.03 3.99
CA SER A 215 6.35 -5.43 3.43
C SER A 215 6.92 -4.31 4.31
N ARG A 216 8.22 -4.40 4.59
CA ARG A 216 9.01 -3.34 5.27
C ARG A 216 9.99 -2.59 4.38
N ASN A 217 10.30 -3.13 3.19
CA ASN A 217 11.32 -2.59 2.27
C ASN A 217 10.83 -1.36 1.48
N VAL A 218 10.15 -0.43 2.15
CA VAL A 218 9.46 0.73 1.55
C VAL A 218 10.41 1.78 0.96
N ASP A 219 11.70 1.65 1.21
CA ASP A 219 12.81 2.44 0.64
C ASP A 219 13.46 1.81 -0.59
N ASN A 220 12.90 0.72 -1.12
CA ASN A 220 13.39 0.12 -2.36
C ASN A 220 13.05 1.02 -3.57
N ASP A 221 14.08 1.54 -4.25
CA ASP A 221 13.96 2.37 -5.45
C ASP A 221 13.40 1.62 -6.67
N SER A 222 13.29 0.30 -6.61
CA SER A 222 12.61 -0.53 -7.61
C SER A 222 11.10 -0.66 -7.36
N GLY A 223 10.58 -0.06 -6.28
CA GLY A 223 9.17 -0.01 -5.95
C GLY A 223 8.36 0.79 -6.95
N ARG A 224 7.09 0.43 -7.13
CA ARG A 224 6.20 1.15 -8.05
C ARG A 224 4.85 1.39 -7.41
N LEU A 225 4.29 2.57 -7.61
CA LEU A 225 2.87 2.83 -7.42
C LEU A 225 2.21 3.07 -8.76
N ARG A 226 0.93 2.67 -8.85
CA ARG A 226 0.09 2.88 -10.02
C ARG A 226 -1.22 3.52 -9.61
N GLY A 227 -1.60 4.58 -10.32
CA GLY A 227 -2.80 5.36 -10.06
C GLY A 227 -2.91 6.52 -11.04
N VAL A 228 -3.93 7.34 -10.87
CA VAL A 228 -4.05 8.60 -11.60
C VAL A 228 -3.08 9.59 -10.95
N PRO A 229 -2.18 10.22 -11.72
CA PRO A 229 -1.33 11.25 -11.14
C PRO A 229 -2.23 12.30 -10.51
N LEU A 230 -1.83 12.88 -9.36
CA LEU A 230 -2.35 14.21 -9.05
C LEU A 230 -2.04 14.99 -10.32
N LYS A 231 -3.08 15.51 -10.98
CA LYS A 231 -2.85 16.51 -12.02
C LYS A 231 -1.81 17.40 -11.38
N ALA A 232 -0.61 17.51 -11.99
CA ALA A 232 0.23 18.65 -11.69
C ALA A 232 -0.79 19.76 -11.67
N ARG A 233 -1.05 20.38 -10.50
CA ARG A 233 -1.97 21.51 -10.45
C ARG A 233 -1.49 22.29 -11.62
N SER A 234 -2.29 22.32 -12.69
CA SER A 234 -1.86 22.99 -13.89
C SER A 234 -1.54 24.33 -13.29
N ALA A 235 -0.28 24.71 -13.41
CA ALA A 235 0.08 26.07 -13.19
C ALA A 235 -0.68 26.79 -14.32
N ASP A 236 -1.98 26.98 -14.16
CA ASP A 236 -2.46 28.32 -13.92
C ASP A 236 -1.45 28.90 -12.97
N VAL A 237 -0.49 29.56 -13.60
CA VAL A 237 0.30 30.61 -13.02
C VAL A 237 -0.74 31.61 -12.50
N GLN A 238 -1.41 31.27 -11.39
CA GLN A 238 -1.76 32.26 -10.40
C GLN A 238 -0.41 32.82 -10.03
N LYS A 239 -0.24 34.04 -10.53
CA LYS A 239 1.00 34.79 -10.63
C LYS A 239 1.84 34.63 -9.37
N ILE A 240 3.14 34.76 -9.60
CA ILE A 240 4.23 34.97 -8.63
C ILE A 240 3.78 35.77 -7.37
N ASP A 241 2.78 36.65 -7.50
CA ASP A 241 2.02 37.33 -6.44
C ASP A 241 1.58 36.46 -5.23
N GLU A 242 1.05 35.24 -5.40
CA GLU A 242 0.55 34.44 -4.24
C GLU A 242 1.69 33.89 -3.36
N TYR A 243 2.84 33.57 -3.95
CA TYR A 243 4.00 33.10 -3.20
C TYR A 243 4.70 34.27 -2.48
N ASP A 244 4.78 35.43 -3.11
CA ASP A 244 5.31 36.64 -2.46
C ASP A 244 4.44 37.07 -1.28
N ASP A 245 3.11 36.96 -1.39
CA ASP A 245 2.21 37.28 -0.29
C ASP A 245 2.24 36.21 0.82
N ALA A 246 2.42 34.93 0.48
CA ALA A 246 2.69 33.89 1.47
C ALA A 246 4.04 34.11 2.18
N LEU A 247 5.09 34.49 1.44
CA LEU A 247 6.40 34.82 2.00
C LEU A 247 6.32 36.06 2.90
N LYS A 248 5.62 37.11 2.47
CA LYS A 248 5.34 38.32 3.27
C LYS A 248 4.51 38.00 4.51
N LEU A 249 3.54 37.10 4.43
CA LEU A 249 2.74 36.69 5.59
C LEU A 249 3.61 35.93 6.60
N ILE A 250 4.46 35.00 6.14
CA ILE A 250 5.37 34.23 6.98
C ILE A 250 6.44 35.13 7.62
N THR A 251 7.01 36.06 6.86
CA THR A 251 8.09 36.95 7.33
C THR A 251 7.57 38.18 8.08
N GLY A 252 6.38 38.68 7.75
CA GLY A 252 5.79 39.90 8.30
C GLY A 252 4.78 39.67 9.43
N ASN A 253 4.10 38.53 9.50
CA ASN A 253 3.20 38.19 10.61
C ASN A 253 3.27 36.69 11.02
N PRO A 254 4.35 36.26 11.70
CA PRO A 254 4.63 34.85 11.98
C PRO A 254 3.55 34.13 12.80
N LYS A 255 2.86 34.85 13.69
CA LYS A 255 1.80 34.25 14.54
C LYS A 255 0.56 33.88 13.74
N GLU A 256 0.17 34.72 12.80
CA GLU A 256 -0.97 34.45 11.92
C GLU A 256 -0.65 33.32 10.93
N ALA A 257 0.55 33.35 10.35
CA ALA A 257 1.04 32.27 9.50
C ALA A 257 1.02 30.92 10.24
N LEU A 258 1.52 30.86 11.48
CA LEU A 258 1.50 29.66 12.30
C LEU A 258 0.08 29.16 12.57
N SER A 259 -0.86 30.07 12.89
CA SER A 259 -2.27 29.70 13.12
C SER A 259 -2.92 29.08 11.87
N ARG A 260 -2.63 29.62 10.67
CA ARG A 260 -3.14 29.09 9.41
C ARG A 260 -2.55 27.72 9.06
N ILE A 261 -1.25 27.54 9.31
CA ILE A 261 -0.55 26.25 9.12
C ILE A 261 -1.10 25.19 10.07
N GLN A 262 -1.34 25.54 11.35
CA GLN A 262 -1.89 24.62 12.35
C GLN A 262 -3.34 24.20 12.04
N LYS A 263 -4.13 25.10 11.43
CA LYS A 263 -5.52 24.82 11.05
C LYS A 263 -5.65 23.91 9.82
N ASN A 264 -4.58 23.77 9.04
CA ASN A 264 -4.60 22.90 7.85
C ASN A 264 -3.25 22.19 7.67
N PRO A 265 -3.15 20.93 8.11
CA PRO A 265 -1.93 20.11 8.05
C PRO A 265 -1.34 19.98 6.64
N ALA A 266 -2.14 20.13 5.58
CA ALA A 266 -1.64 20.08 4.20
C ALA A 266 -0.69 21.24 3.88
N TYR A 267 -0.84 22.41 4.51
CA TYR A 267 0.10 23.53 4.34
C TYR A 267 1.45 23.24 4.99
N ALA A 268 1.48 22.58 6.15
CA ALA A 268 2.73 22.18 6.81
C ALA A 268 3.52 21.20 5.93
N THR A 269 2.83 20.20 5.38
CA THR A 269 3.43 19.22 4.45
C THR A 269 3.96 19.90 3.19
N GLY A 270 3.17 20.78 2.56
CA GLY A 270 3.59 21.52 1.36
C GLY A 270 4.82 22.42 1.60
N LEU A 271 4.87 23.12 2.74
CA LEU A 271 6.01 23.96 3.12
C LEU A 271 7.27 23.13 3.36
N ASN A 272 7.16 22.00 4.06
CA ASN A 272 8.29 21.10 4.29
C ASN A 272 8.83 20.52 2.97
N SER A 273 7.95 20.13 2.05
CA SER A 273 8.35 19.66 0.72
C SER A 273 9.03 20.75 -0.12
N LEU A 274 8.56 22.00 -0.03
CA LEU A 274 9.16 23.14 -0.72
C LEU A 274 10.57 23.44 -0.19
N VAL A 275 10.73 23.56 1.13
CA VAL A 275 12.04 23.82 1.78
C VAL A 275 13.00 22.68 1.51
N GLY A 276 12.54 21.43 1.62
CA GLY A 276 13.35 20.25 1.31
C GLY A 276 13.85 20.23 -0.14
N SER A 277 12.98 20.59 -1.10
CA SER A 277 13.35 20.71 -2.51
C SER A 277 14.37 21.83 -2.76
N TYR A 278 14.20 22.99 -2.10
CA TYR A 278 15.14 24.11 -2.24
C TYR A 278 16.53 23.77 -1.68
N ILE A 279 16.61 23.15 -0.50
CA ILE A 279 17.89 22.71 0.09
C ILE A 279 18.59 21.72 -0.85
N LYS A 280 17.85 20.75 -1.41
CA LYS A 280 18.39 19.79 -2.38
C LYS A 280 18.85 20.44 -3.69
N SER A 281 18.24 21.55 -4.11
CA SER A 281 18.63 22.28 -5.32
C SER A 281 19.91 23.12 -5.14
N LYS A 282 20.36 23.32 -3.90
CA LYS A 282 21.56 24.09 -3.56
C LYS A 282 22.73 23.24 -3.03
N ALA A 283 22.53 21.93 -2.92
CA ALA A 283 23.57 20.94 -2.61
C ALA A 283 24.05 20.27 -3.89
#